data_AF-A0A1C3X656-F1
#
_entry.id   AF-A0A1C3X656-F1
#
_cell.length_a   1.000
_cell.length_b   1.000
_cell.length_c   1.000
_cell.angle_alpha   90.00
_cell.angle_beta   90.00
_cell.angle_gamma   90.00
#
_symmetry.space_group_name_H-M   'P 1'
#
loop_
_entity.id
_entity.type
_entity.pdbx_description
1 polymer ?
#
loop_
_entity_poly.entity_id
_entity_poly.type
_entity_poly.pdbx_seq_one_letter_code
_entity_poly.pdbx_strand_id
1 'polypeptide(L)'
;MKPSELPRRAGVGFKPEHFSVIDAAAQPIGFFEVHAENYMGAGGPPHAQLGRLRQDYALSIHGVGLSIGSMQPLDSEHLARLKIVCDRYEPESFSEHLAWSTHDTTFLNDLLPLPYTEATLMQVCDHIDQVQTLLGRQMLLENPATYLLFEESTIEETEFLAEIAKRTGCGLLLDVNNVFVAATNHHMDPRAYLKRFPVQWVREIHLSGHSETIDDAGAPLLIDSHDTPVKDPVWALYAELIGRIGPVASLVEWDNDVPEWPVLRAEAEAAGAILKRAAARRAA
;
A
#
# COMPACT_ATOMS: atom_id res chain seq x y z
N MET A 1 -5.13 -19.81 6.70
CA MET A 1 -4.30 -18.61 6.48
C MET A 1 -4.96 -17.45 7.21
N LYS A 2 -4.24 -16.71 8.07
CA LYS A 2 -4.79 -15.58 8.85
C LYS A 2 -5.18 -14.42 7.91
N PRO A 3 -6.44 -13.97 7.82
CA PRO A 3 -6.83 -12.84 6.97
C PRO A 3 -6.35 -11.50 7.55
N SER A 4 -6.40 -10.43 6.75
CA SER A 4 -6.20 -9.07 7.28
C SER A 4 -7.36 -8.68 8.21
N GLU A 5 -7.02 -8.15 9.39
CA GLU A 5 -7.97 -7.78 10.45
C GLU A 5 -7.85 -6.30 10.84
N LEU A 6 -7.33 -5.45 9.95
CA LEU A 6 -7.20 -4.03 10.23
C LEU A 6 -8.56 -3.39 10.58
N PRO A 7 -8.58 -2.49 11.59
CA PRO A 7 -9.79 -1.75 11.90
C PRO A 7 -10.18 -0.89 10.70
N ARG A 8 -11.48 -0.83 10.38
CA ARG A 8 -12.06 0.05 9.35
C ARG A 8 -12.04 1.53 9.79
N ARG A 9 -10.84 2.02 10.08
CA ARG A 9 -10.49 3.34 10.59
C ARG A 9 -9.34 3.88 9.75
N ALA A 10 -9.07 5.16 9.90
CA ALA A 10 -7.89 5.76 9.28
C ALA A 10 -6.61 5.36 10.04
N GLY A 11 -5.55 5.12 9.30
CA GLY A 11 -4.19 4.88 9.77
C GLY A 11 -3.22 5.94 9.26
N VAL A 12 -1.97 5.87 9.72
CA VAL A 12 -0.86 6.74 9.27
C VAL A 12 0.42 5.91 9.11
N GLY A 13 1.20 6.18 8.07
CA GLY A 13 2.56 5.66 7.95
C GLY A 13 3.45 6.18 9.08
N PHE A 14 3.98 5.30 9.94
CA PHE A 14 4.71 5.72 11.13
C PHE A 14 6.09 6.28 10.80
N LYS A 15 6.35 7.52 11.24
CA LYS A 15 7.66 8.17 11.18
C LYS A 15 8.25 8.34 12.59
N PRO A 16 9.50 7.89 12.83
CA PRO A 16 10.13 7.94 14.16
C PRO A 16 10.16 9.31 14.83
N GLU A 17 10.24 10.39 14.04
CA GLU A 17 10.22 11.78 14.51
C GLU A 17 8.91 12.18 15.21
N HIS A 18 7.79 11.55 14.88
CA HIS A 18 6.49 11.81 15.52
C HIS A 18 6.28 11.00 16.80
N PHE A 19 7.18 10.05 17.13
CA PHE A 19 6.97 9.10 18.23
C PHE A 19 6.65 9.76 19.56
N SER A 20 7.40 10.80 19.94
CA SER A 20 7.23 11.46 21.25
C SER A 20 5.84 12.07 21.41
N VAL A 21 5.27 12.63 20.34
CA VAL A 21 3.93 13.23 20.33
C VAL A 21 2.85 12.13 20.33
N ILE A 22 3.08 11.04 19.60
CA ILE A 22 2.16 9.90 19.52
C ILE A 22 2.08 9.16 20.87
N ASP A 23 3.20 8.92 21.55
CA ASP A 23 3.24 8.19 22.83
C ASP A 23 2.76 9.06 24.01
N ALA A 24 2.86 10.38 23.91
CA ALA A 24 2.44 11.29 24.98
C ALA A 24 0.91 11.30 25.22
N ALA A 25 0.10 10.93 24.24
CA ALA A 25 -1.36 10.88 24.36
C ALA A 25 -2.01 9.95 23.33
N ALA A 26 -3.19 9.42 23.66
CA ALA A 26 -3.98 8.64 22.72
C ALA A 26 -4.33 9.47 21.47
N GLN A 27 -4.07 8.91 20.29
CA GLN A 27 -4.33 9.53 19.00
C GLN A 27 -5.63 9.01 18.40
N PRO A 28 -6.36 9.80 17.59
CA PRO A 28 -7.60 9.39 16.94
C PRO A 28 -7.39 8.42 15.76
N ILE A 29 -6.24 7.75 15.69
CA ILE A 29 -5.81 6.84 14.63
C ILE A 29 -6.19 5.40 14.97
N GLY A 30 -6.47 4.58 13.96
CA GLY A 30 -6.84 3.17 14.11
C GLY A 30 -5.67 2.20 14.09
N PHE A 31 -4.66 2.50 13.28
CA PHE A 31 -3.49 1.65 13.08
C PHE A 31 -2.30 2.47 12.56
N PHE A 32 -1.10 1.93 12.71
CA PHE A 32 0.11 2.47 12.07
C PHE A 32 0.64 1.48 11.06
N GLU A 33 1.15 1.99 9.94
CA GLU A 33 1.92 1.19 9.00
C GLU A 33 3.42 1.43 9.13
N VAL A 34 4.22 0.40 8.88
CA VAL A 34 5.67 0.48 8.81
C VAL A 34 6.21 -0.33 7.64
N HIS A 35 7.33 0.12 7.06
CA HIS A 35 8.06 -0.69 6.08
C HIS A 35 8.84 -1.81 6.77
N ALA A 36 8.68 -3.05 6.32
CA ALA A 36 9.27 -4.23 6.92
C ALA A 36 10.80 -4.13 7.03
N GLU A 37 11.44 -3.61 5.99
CA GLU A 37 12.88 -3.48 5.80
C GLU A 37 13.52 -2.62 6.89
N ASN A 38 12.82 -1.59 7.37
CA ASN A 38 13.26 -0.75 8.48
C ASN A 38 13.33 -1.50 9.83
N TYR A 39 12.76 -2.70 9.91
CA TYR A 39 12.68 -3.53 11.11
C TYR A 39 13.32 -4.91 10.95
N MET A 40 14.04 -5.17 9.85
CA MET A 40 14.80 -6.41 9.66
C MET A 40 16.13 -6.46 10.44
N GLY A 41 16.49 -5.37 11.12
CA GLY A 41 17.63 -5.31 12.03
C GLY A 41 17.39 -6.04 13.37
N ALA A 42 18.44 -6.19 14.18
CA ALA A 42 18.36 -6.98 15.41
C ALA A 42 17.64 -6.26 16.59
N GLY A 43 17.46 -4.93 16.54
CA GLY A 43 16.93 -4.17 17.67
C GLY A 43 17.15 -2.66 17.57
N GLY A 44 17.18 -1.99 18.72
CA GLY A 44 17.43 -0.54 18.82
C GLY A 44 16.15 0.31 18.92
N PRO A 45 16.29 1.64 18.78
CA PRO A 45 15.18 2.58 18.89
C PRO A 45 13.97 2.24 18.01
N PRO A 46 14.11 1.79 16.73
CA PRO A 46 12.96 1.43 15.92
C PRO A 46 12.09 0.35 16.59
N HIS A 47 12.71 -0.74 17.06
CA HIS A 47 11.98 -1.82 17.72
C HIS A 47 11.36 -1.42 19.07
N ALA A 48 12.04 -0.55 19.83
CA ALA A 48 11.49 -0.04 21.09
C ALA A 48 10.24 0.82 20.85
N GLN A 49 10.28 1.69 19.85
CA GLN A 49 9.16 2.56 19.48
C GLN A 49 7.98 1.76 18.93
N LEU A 50 8.21 0.90 17.93
CA LEU A 50 7.13 0.10 17.34
C LEU A 50 6.54 -0.88 18.35
N GLY A 51 7.37 -1.50 19.21
CA GLY A 51 6.91 -2.34 20.29
C GLY A 51 6.03 -1.60 21.31
N ARG A 52 6.29 -0.31 21.54
CA ARG A 52 5.43 0.53 22.37
C ARG A 52 4.11 0.86 21.67
N LEU A 53 4.15 1.28 20.39
CA LEU A 53 2.94 1.58 19.61
C LEU A 53 2.01 0.37 19.48
N ARG A 54 2.58 -0.83 19.27
CA ARG A 54 1.82 -2.09 19.15
C ARG A 54 0.93 -2.37 20.37
N GLN A 55 1.27 -1.86 21.55
CA GLN A 55 0.47 -2.04 22.77
C GLN A 55 -0.89 -1.35 22.69
N ASP A 56 -0.97 -0.25 21.93
CA ASP A 56 -2.14 0.62 21.88
C ASP A 56 -2.82 0.65 20.48
N TYR A 57 -2.11 0.27 19.42
CA TYR A 57 -2.57 0.34 18.03
C TYR A 57 -2.39 -0.97 17.26
N ALA A 58 -3.28 -1.21 16.29
CA ALA A 58 -3.07 -2.22 15.27
C ALA A 58 -1.90 -1.82 14.35
N LEU A 59 -1.27 -2.80 13.71
CA LEU A 59 -0.16 -2.61 12.78
C LEU A 59 -0.49 -3.18 11.40
N SER A 60 -0.16 -2.38 10.38
CA SER A 60 0.11 -2.85 9.03
C SER A 60 1.63 -2.93 8.83
N ILE A 61 2.11 -3.99 8.18
CA ILE A 61 3.52 -4.09 7.77
C ILE A 61 3.54 -4.17 6.26
N HIS A 62 4.17 -3.20 5.62
CA HIS A 62 4.29 -3.11 4.18
C HIS A 62 5.72 -3.47 3.76
N GLY A 63 5.91 -4.37 2.81
CA GLY A 63 7.23 -4.73 2.27
C GLY A 63 7.48 -4.02 0.95
N VAL A 64 8.73 -3.58 0.74
CA VAL A 64 9.16 -2.91 -0.51
C VAL A 64 10.29 -3.66 -1.23
N GLY A 65 10.79 -4.75 -0.64
CA GLY A 65 12.00 -5.43 -1.08
C GLY A 65 11.84 -6.88 -1.55
N LEU A 66 10.63 -7.45 -1.62
CA LEU A 66 10.46 -8.84 -2.06
C LEU A 66 10.47 -9.00 -3.59
N SER A 67 10.10 -7.95 -4.31
CA SER A 67 10.05 -7.97 -5.78
C SER A 67 9.10 -9.04 -6.32
N ILE A 68 7.84 -9.02 -5.87
CA ILE A 68 6.83 -10.05 -6.21
C ILE A 68 6.67 -10.24 -7.73
N GLY A 69 6.83 -9.17 -8.51
CA GLY A 69 6.76 -9.19 -9.98
C GLY A 69 8.02 -9.72 -10.69
N SER A 70 9.06 -10.14 -9.96
CA SER A 70 10.29 -10.67 -10.53
C SER A 70 10.06 -11.99 -11.28
N MET A 71 10.83 -12.19 -12.36
CA MET A 71 10.93 -13.49 -13.05
C MET A 71 11.98 -14.43 -12.43
N GLN A 72 12.73 -13.95 -11.43
CA GLN A 72 13.65 -14.75 -10.63
C GLN A 72 12.97 -15.21 -9.34
N PRO A 73 13.42 -16.34 -8.74
CA PRO A 73 12.93 -16.76 -7.42
C PRO A 73 13.10 -15.67 -6.36
N LEU A 74 12.16 -15.61 -5.41
CA LEU A 74 12.26 -14.74 -4.24
C LEU A 74 13.52 -15.04 -3.40
N ASP A 75 14.15 -14.00 -2.84
CA ASP A 75 15.30 -14.15 -1.94
C ASP A 75 14.88 -14.83 -0.63
N SER A 76 15.40 -16.04 -0.41
CA SER A 76 15.13 -16.83 0.78
C SER A 76 15.63 -16.19 2.08
N GLU A 77 16.71 -15.41 2.04
CA GLU A 77 17.23 -14.71 3.22
C GLU A 77 16.34 -13.50 3.56
N HIS A 78 15.91 -12.74 2.55
CA HIS A 78 14.93 -11.68 2.73
C HIS A 78 13.62 -12.20 3.32
N LEU A 79 13.09 -13.29 2.75
CA LEU A 79 11.89 -13.96 3.24
C LEU A 79 12.02 -14.40 4.71
N ALA A 80 13.20 -14.93 5.11
CA ALA A 80 13.45 -15.30 6.50
C ALA A 80 13.46 -14.08 7.43
N ARG A 81 14.05 -12.95 7.01
CA ARG A 81 14.03 -11.69 7.77
C ARG A 81 12.62 -11.13 7.90
N LEU A 82 11.84 -11.13 6.82
CA LEU A 82 10.44 -10.73 6.84
C LEU A 82 9.62 -11.58 7.82
N LYS A 83 9.81 -12.91 7.80
CA LYS A 83 9.15 -13.81 8.74
C LYS A 83 9.45 -13.43 10.19
N ILE A 84 10.70 -13.11 10.52
CA ILE A 84 11.08 -12.67 11.87
C ILE A 84 10.30 -11.40 12.27
N VAL A 85 10.17 -10.43 11.37
CA VAL A 85 9.42 -9.20 11.63
C VAL A 85 7.93 -9.49 11.87
N CYS A 86 7.30 -10.26 10.98
CA CYS A 86 5.89 -10.62 11.12
C CYS A 86 5.61 -11.48 12.36
N ASP A 87 6.49 -12.42 12.72
CA ASP A 87 6.36 -13.24 13.93
C ASP A 87 6.54 -12.40 15.20
N ARG A 88 7.41 -11.37 15.17
CA ARG A 88 7.68 -10.50 16.32
C ARG A 88 6.51 -9.58 16.67
N TYR A 89 5.87 -9.01 15.65
CA TYR A 89 4.84 -7.98 15.85
C TYR A 89 3.41 -8.48 15.68
N GLU A 90 3.25 -9.66 15.07
CA GLU A 90 1.98 -10.27 14.75
C GLU A 90 0.98 -9.25 14.17
N PRO A 91 1.31 -8.59 13.05
CA PRO A 91 0.51 -7.48 12.55
C PRO A 91 -0.87 -7.96 12.09
N GLU A 92 -1.81 -7.03 12.06
CA GLU A 92 -3.16 -7.23 11.54
C GLU A 92 -3.17 -7.30 10.00
N SER A 93 -2.19 -6.69 9.32
CA SER A 93 -2.02 -6.75 7.86
C SER A 93 -0.55 -6.94 7.47
N PHE A 94 -0.32 -7.60 6.34
CA PHE A 94 0.96 -7.59 5.64
C PHE A 94 0.70 -7.34 4.15
N SER A 95 1.40 -6.39 3.55
CA SER A 95 1.27 -6.01 2.14
C SER A 95 2.62 -5.94 1.42
N GLU A 96 2.60 -6.04 0.09
CA GLU A 96 3.74 -5.82 -0.81
C GLU A 96 3.22 -5.28 -2.15
N HIS A 97 4.08 -4.63 -2.92
CA HIS A 97 3.84 -4.16 -4.27
C HIS A 97 3.86 -5.25 -5.35
N LEU A 98 3.03 -5.06 -6.38
CA LEU A 98 3.21 -5.77 -7.64
C LEU A 98 4.34 -5.12 -8.46
N ALA A 99 5.58 -5.46 -8.12
CA ALA A 99 6.73 -4.78 -8.71
C ALA A 99 7.98 -5.66 -8.81
N TRP A 100 8.91 -5.22 -9.66
CA TRP A 100 10.30 -5.63 -9.58
C TRP A 100 11.11 -4.57 -8.82
N SER A 101 11.81 -5.00 -7.77
CA SER A 101 12.80 -4.20 -7.03
C SER A 101 14.15 -4.92 -7.02
N THR A 102 15.24 -4.20 -6.76
CA THR A 102 16.56 -4.80 -6.53
C THR A 102 16.87 -4.81 -5.03
N HIS A 103 17.65 -5.80 -4.58
CA HIS A 103 18.01 -6.00 -3.18
C HIS A 103 19.25 -5.19 -2.76
N ASP A 104 19.77 -4.34 -3.65
CA ASP A 104 20.93 -3.50 -3.37
C ASP A 104 20.51 -2.24 -2.59
N THR A 105 21.49 -1.61 -1.92
CA THR A 105 21.33 -0.55 -0.90
C THR A 105 20.55 0.70 -1.30
N THR A 106 20.03 0.76 -2.53
CA THR A 106 19.16 1.80 -3.05
C THR A 106 17.87 1.13 -3.53
N PHE A 107 16.83 1.16 -2.70
CA PHE A 107 15.47 0.88 -3.16
C PHE A 107 15.09 1.99 -4.13
N LEU A 108 14.92 1.66 -5.40
CA LEU A 108 14.28 2.59 -6.33
C LEU A 108 12.81 2.63 -5.94
N ASN A 109 12.34 3.81 -5.51
CA ASN A 109 10.91 4.07 -5.31
C ASN A 109 10.13 3.80 -6.62
N ASP A 110 10.81 3.90 -7.77
CA ASP A 110 10.31 3.50 -9.08
C ASP A 110 10.36 1.98 -9.23
N LEU A 111 9.35 1.34 -8.66
CA LEU A 111 8.95 -0.04 -8.93
C LEU A 111 8.88 -0.25 -10.45
N LEU A 112 9.78 -1.07 -11.01
CA LEU A 112 9.76 -1.25 -12.47
C LEU A 112 8.48 -1.99 -12.86
N PRO A 113 7.74 -1.49 -13.87
CA PRO A 113 6.55 -2.15 -14.35
C PRO A 113 6.91 -3.50 -14.95
N LEU A 114 5.95 -4.43 -14.94
CA LEU A 114 6.09 -5.76 -15.51
C LEU A 114 5.05 -5.97 -16.62
N PRO A 115 5.35 -6.76 -17.65
CA PRO A 115 4.38 -7.07 -18.69
C PRO A 115 3.28 -7.98 -18.14
N TYR A 116 2.01 -7.59 -18.32
CA TYR A 116 0.86 -8.34 -17.83
C TYR A 116 0.50 -9.47 -18.80
N THR A 117 1.26 -10.57 -18.70
CA THR A 117 1.10 -11.79 -19.51
C THR A 117 0.69 -12.97 -18.65
N GLU A 118 0.20 -14.05 -19.25
CA GLU A 118 -0.11 -15.29 -18.51
C GLU A 118 1.15 -15.88 -17.83
N ALA A 119 2.33 -15.74 -18.43
CA ALA A 119 3.58 -16.20 -17.83
C ALA A 119 3.92 -15.42 -16.55
N THR A 120 3.79 -14.10 -16.60
CA THR A 120 3.98 -13.22 -15.45
C THR A 120 2.93 -13.50 -14.38
N LEU A 121 1.67 -13.73 -14.77
CA LEU A 121 0.58 -14.06 -13.87
C LEU A 121 0.88 -15.33 -13.06
N MET A 122 1.34 -16.39 -13.72
CA MET A 122 1.71 -17.64 -13.05
C MET A 122 2.85 -17.42 -12.06
N GLN A 123 3.92 -16.71 -12.47
CA GLN A 123 5.07 -16.45 -11.61
C GLN A 123 4.68 -15.64 -10.36
N VAL A 124 3.88 -14.59 -10.53
CA VAL A 124 3.38 -13.78 -9.41
C VAL A 124 2.52 -14.61 -8.47
N CYS A 125 1.67 -15.50 -9.00
CA CYS A 125 0.87 -16.40 -8.17
C CYS A 125 1.77 -17.34 -7.33
N ASP A 126 2.80 -17.93 -7.93
CA ASP A 126 3.75 -18.81 -7.23
C ASP A 126 4.50 -18.07 -6.10
N HIS A 127 4.93 -16.82 -6.37
CA HIS A 127 5.56 -15.95 -5.37
C HIS A 127 4.64 -15.62 -4.20
N ILE A 128 3.39 -15.26 -4.48
CA ILE A 128 2.40 -14.96 -3.46
C ILE A 128 2.12 -16.20 -2.60
N ASP A 129 1.95 -17.37 -3.23
CA ASP A 129 1.72 -18.62 -2.49
C ASP A 129 2.91 -18.99 -1.60
N GLN A 130 4.14 -18.76 -2.06
CA GLN A 130 5.36 -18.94 -1.25
C GLN A 130 5.36 -18.02 -0.02
N VAL A 131 5.10 -16.72 -0.21
CA VAL A 131 5.07 -15.72 0.88
C VAL A 131 3.97 -16.07 1.89
N GLN A 132 2.75 -16.29 1.41
CA GLN A 132 1.61 -16.61 2.28
C GLN A 132 1.82 -17.91 3.07
N THR A 133 2.41 -18.93 2.44
CA THR A 133 2.75 -20.20 3.10
C THR A 133 3.78 -20.00 4.19
N LEU A 134 4.85 -19.24 3.91
CA LEU A 134 5.92 -18.98 4.87
C LEU A 134 5.43 -18.17 6.08
N LEU A 135 4.64 -17.12 5.82
CA LEU A 135 4.16 -16.21 6.86
C LEU A 135 2.91 -16.72 7.59
N GLY A 136 2.22 -17.73 7.04
CA GLY A 136 0.99 -18.30 7.61
C GLY A 136 -0.22 -17.35 7.56
N ARG A 137 -0.13 -16.28 6.78
CA ARG A 137 -1.12 -15.18 6.70
C ARG A 137 -1.38 -14.77 5.26
N GLN A 138 -2.54 -14.15 5.06
CA GLN A 138 -2.93 -13.56 3.80
C GLN A 138 -2.07 -12.32 3.60
N MET A 139 -1.37 -12.24 2.47
CA MET A 139 -0.74 -10.99 2.06
C MET A 139 -1.73 -10.15 1.26
N LEU A 140 -1.53 -8.84 1.27
CA LEU A 140 -2.19 -7.92 0.36
C LEU A 140 -1.21 -7.56 -0.76
N LEU A 141 -1.67 -7.61 -2.00
CA LEU A 141 -0.90 -7.13 -3.14
C LEU A 141 -1.39 -5.72 -3.52
N GLU A 142 -0.45 -4.79 -3.62
CA GLU A 142 -0.73 -3.41 -4.00
C GLU A 142 -0.61 -3.17 -5.51
N ASN A 143 -1.49 -2.32 -6.04
CA ASN A 143 -1.39 -1.84 -7.42
C ASN A 143 -0.25 -0.81 -7.58
N PRO A 144 0.62 -0.95 -8.60
CA PRO A 144 1.74 -0.05 -8.79
C PRO A 144 1.30 1.29 -9.43
N ALA A 145 2.06 2.36 -9.20
CA ALA A 145 2.04 3.53 -10.07
C ALA A 145 2.81 3.23 -11.37
N THR A 146 2.11 3.00 -12.47
CA THR A 146 2.75 2.68 -13.76
C THR A 146 3.14 3.94 -14.52
N TYR A 147 4.37 3.95 -15.04
CA TYR A 147 4.93 5.00 -15.90
C TYR A 147 5.17 4.53 -17.33
N LEU A 148 5.31 3.22 -17.53
CA LEU A 148 5.54 2.58 -18.82
C LEU A 148 4.52 1.45 -19.01
N LEU A 149 4.06 1.30 -20.25
CA LEU A 149 3.23 0.18 -20.68
C LEU A 149 4.07 -0.74 -21.57
N PHE A 150 3.91 -2.05 -21.39
CA PHE A 150 4.55 -3.06 -22.23
C PHE A 150 3.61 -3.50 -23.35
N GLU A 151 4.08 -3.46 -24.60
CA GLU A 151 3.32 -3.97 -25.77
C GLU A 151 2.99 -5.45 -25.64
N GLU A 152 3.80 -6.19 -24.88
CA GLU A 152 3.62 -7.60 -24.60
C GLU A 152 2.45 -7.88 -23.65
N SER A 153 1.92 -6.86 -22.97
CA SER A 153 0.80 -7.03 -22.03
C SER A 153 -0.46 -7.43 -22.79
N THR A 154 -0.97 -8.61 -22.50
CA THR A 154 -2.20 -9.16 -23.09
C THR A 154 -3.37 -9.18 -22.12
N ILE A 155 -3.11 -8.90 -20.85
CA ILE A 155 -4.09 -8.85 -19.76
C ILE A 155 -4.14 -7.41 -19.22
N GLU A 156 -5.34 -6.88 -19.04
CA GLU A 156 -5.53 -5.56 -18.45
C GLU A 156 -5.18 -5.58 -16.95
N GLU A 157 -4.54 -4.54 -16.41
CA GLU A 157 -4.05 -4.53 -15.02
C GLU A 157 -5.12 -4.93 -13.98
N THR A 158 -6.31 -4.33 -14.08
CA THR A 158 -7.43 -4.64 -13.17
C THR A 158 -7.88 -6.10 -13.26
N GLU A 159 -7.77 -6.73 -14.43
CA GLU A 159 -8.08 -8.14 -14.64
C GLU A 159 -6.94 -9.03 -14.13
N PHE A 160 -5.69 -8.61 -14.35
CA PHE A 160 -4.50 -9.27 -13.83
C PHE A 160 -4.53 -9.37 -12.30
N LEU A 161 -4.79 -8.26 -11.60
CA LEU A 161 -4.96 -8.23 -10.14
C LEU A 161 -6.14 -9.08 -9.67
N ALA A 162 -7.25 -9.09 -10.42
CA ALA A 162 -8.42 -9.90 -10.09
C ALA A 162 -8.12 -11.40 -10.19
N GLU A 163 -7.40 -11.82 -11.24
CA GLU A 163 -7.01 -13.21 -11.43
C GLU A 163 -5.95 -13.66 -10.41
N ILE A 164 -4.99 -12.80 -10.05
CA ILE A 164 -4.05 -13.08 -8.95
C ILE A 164 -4.80 -13.37 -7.65
N ALA A 165 -5.68 -12.45 -7.24
CA ALA A 165 -6.41 -12.58 -5.98
C ALA A 165 -7.28 -13.85 -5.99
N LYS A 166 -7.96 -14.11 -7.10
CA LYS A 166 -8.78 -15.32 -7.30
C LYS A 166 -7.99 -16.63 -7.23
N ARG A 167 -6.78 -16.68 -7.79
CA ARG A 167 -5.95 -17.90 -7.83
C ARG A 167 -5.26 -18.19 -6.49
N THR A 168 -4.74 -17.15 -5.83
CA THR A 168 -3.89 -17.28 -4.63
C THR A 168 -4.64 -17.09 -3.32
N GLY A 169 -5.84 -16.49 -3.38
CA GLY A 169 -6.58 -16.08 -2.20
C GLY A 169 -5.99 -14.86 -1.49
N CYS A 170 -4.99 -14.16 -2.05
CA CYS A 170 -4.45 -12.94 -1.47
C CYS A 170 -5.50 -11.83 -1.40
N GLY A 171 -5.33 -10.87 -0.48
CA GLY A 171 -6.10 -9.64 -0.52
C GLY A 171 -5.45 -8.63 -1.45
N LEU A 172 -6.09 -7.48 -1.61
CA LEU A 172 -5.52 -6.34 -2.33
C LEU A 172 -5.39 -5.13 -1.40
N LEU A 173 -4.30 -4.41 -1.59
CA LEU A 173 -4.13 -3.05 -1.13
C LEU A 173 -4.39 -2.16 -2.35
N LEU A 174 -5.29 -1.19 -2.21
CA LEU A 174 -5.59 -0.25 -3.28
C LEU A 174 -5.00 1.11 -2.95
N ASP A 175 -3.91 1.47 -3.61
CA ASP A 175 -3.43 2.84 -3.57
C ASP A 175 -4.19 3.69 -4.60
N VAL A 176 -4.92 4.70 -4.12
CA VAL A 176 -5.73 5.60 -4.95
C VAL A 176 -4.87 6.65 -5.65
N ASN A 177 -3.74 7.03 -5.05
CA ASN A 177 -2.77 7.92 -5.66
C ASN A 177 -2.11 7.26 -6.87
N ASN A 178 -1.69 6.00 -6.77
CA ASN A 178 -1.13 5.20 -7.86
C ASN A 178 -2.09 5.12 -9.04
N VAL A 179 -3.39 4.92 -8.77
CA VAL A 179 -4.41 4.98 -9.82
C VAL A 179 -4.47 6.35 -10.49
N PHE A 180 -4.39 7.44 -9.72
CA PHE A 180 -4.43 8.79 -10.27
C PHE A 180 -3.16 9.15 -11.07
N VAL A 181 -1.99 8.76 -10.57
CA VAL A 181 -0.68 8.93 -11.23
C VAL A 181 -0.67 8.16 -12.55
N ALA A 182 -0.94 6.84 -12.50
CA ALA A 182 -0.97 5.99 -13.69
C ALA A 182 -2.00 6.47 -14.72
N ALA A 183 -3.21 6.84 -14.27
CA ALA A 183 -4.24 7.32 -15.20
C ALA A 183 -3.86 8.65 -15.85
N THR A 184 -3.26 9.58 -15.12
CA THR A 184 -2.77 10.83 -15.69
C THR A 184 -1.67 10.59 -16.71
N ASN A 185 -0.66 9.81 -16.34
CA ASN A 185 0.53 9.53 -17.16
C ASN A 185 0.19 8.74 -18.42
N HIS A 186 -0.85 7.90 -18.38
CA HIS A 186 -1.32 7.11 -19.52
C HIS A 186 -2.55 7.68 -20.22
N HIS A 187 -2.98 8.90 -19.87
CA HIS A 187 -4.17 9.56 -20.42
C HIS A 187 -5.46 8.72 -20.33
N MET A 188 -5.61 8.00 -19.23
CA MET A 188 -6.79 7.19 -18.89
C MET A 188 -7.73 7.92 -17.91
N ASP A 189 -8.96 7.42 -17.77
CA ASP A 189 -9.89 7.89 -16.74
C ASP A 189 -9.72 7.08 -15.44
N PRO A 190 -9.26 7.70 -14.32
CA PRO A 190 -9.11 6.98 -13.05
C PRO A 190 -10.44 6.46 -12.49
N ARG A 191 -11.58 7.10 -12.81
CA ARG A 191 -12.89 6.59 -12.40
C ARG A 191 -13.27 5.32 -13.14
N ALA A 192 -12.95 5.23 -14.43
CA ALA A 192 -13.13 4.03 -15.22
C ALA A 192 -12.26 2.89 -14.69
N TYR A 193 -11.00 3.17 -14.33
CA TYR A 193 -10.10 2.22 -13.68
C TYR A 193 -10.70 1.70 -12.36
N LEU A 194 -11.05 2.60 -11.43
CA LEU A 194 -11.64 2.21 -10.13
C LEU A 194 -12.96 1.46 -10.26
N LYS A 195 -13.73 1.67 -11.33
CA LYS A 195 -14.96 0.91 -11.60
C LYS A 195 -14.67 -0.54 -12.00
N ARG A 196 -13.54 -0.80 -12.66
CA ARG A 196 -13.10 -2.14 -13.06
C ARG A 196 -12.28 -2.85 -11.97
N PHE A 197 -11.67 -2.10 -11.06
CA PHE A 197 -10.84 -2.65 -10.00
C PHE A 197 -11.60 -3.70 -9.14
N PRO A 198 -10.98 -4.84 -8.79
CA PRO A 198 -11.59 -5.93 -8.02
C PRO A 198 -11.77 -5.60 -6.52
N VAL A 199 -12.57 -4.58 -6.22
CA VAL A 199 -12.77 -4.00 -4.88
C VAL A 199 -13.25 -4.98 -3.81
N GLN A 200 -13.85 -6.12 -4.17
CA GLN A 200 -14.27 -7.15 -3.23
C GLN A 200 -13.09 -7.83 -2.51
N TRP A 201 -11.88 -7.74 -3.09
CA TRP A 201 -10.64 -8.27 -2.51
C TRP A 201 -9.85 -7.23 -1.72
N VAL A 202 -10.24 -5.95 -1.79
CA VAL A 202 -9.55 -4.86 -1.10
C VAL A 202 -9.73 -4.99 0.41
N ARG A 203 -8.62 -4.91 1.14
CA ARG A 203 -8.59 -4.95 2.63
C ARG A 203 -7.96 -3.70 3.23
N GLU A 204 -7.20 -2.96 2.43
CA GLU A 204 -6.50 -1.75 2.81
C GLU A 204 -6.48 -0.80 1.62
N ILE A 205 -6.53 0.50 1.91
CA ILE A 205 -6.49 1.57 0.91
C ILE A 205 -5.40 2.55 1.33
N HIS A 206 -4.55 2.94 0.40
CA HIS A 206 -3.58 4.00 0.64
C HIS A 206 -4.00 5.31 -0.04
N LEU A 207 -3.58 6.40 0.58
CA LEU A 207 -3.77 7.77 0.14
C LEU A 207 -2.46 8.51 0.38
N SER A 208 -1.90 9.06 -0.69
CA SER A 208 -0.67 9.86 -0.64
C SER A 208 -0.80 11.08 -1.56
N GLY A 209 0.19 11.97 -1.47
CA GLY A 209 0.39 13.02 -2.45
C GLY A 209 1.40 12.62 -3.52
N HIS A 210 1.43 13.38 -4.61
CA HIS A 210 2.37 13.22 -5.71
C HIS A 210 2.95 14.58 -6.14
N SER A 211 4.12 14.50 -6.77
CA SER A 211 4.80 15.63 -7.40
C SER A 211 4.38 15.77 -8.86
N GLU A 212 4.33 17.02 -9.33
CA GLU A 212 3.99 17.37 -10.72
C GLU A 212 5.27 17.82 -11.44
N THR A 213 5.51 17.27 -12.62
CA THR A 213 6.60 17.67 -13.51
C THR A 213 6.14 17.65 -14.98
N ILE A 214 7.06 17.91 -15.90
CA ILE A 214 6.87 17.79 -17.34
C ILE A 214 7.88 16.79 -17.90
N ASP A 215 7.44 15.98 -18.87
CA ASP A 215 8.34 15.10 -19.61
C ASP A 215 9.15 15.85 -20.68
N ASP A 216 10.06 15.14 -21.36
CA ASP A 216 10.90 15.70 -22.43
C ASP A 216 10.09 16.21 -23.64
N ALA A 217 8.82 15.78 -23.78
CA ALA A 217 7.88 16.24 -24.80
C ALA A 217 7.01 17.42 -24.33
N GLY A 218 7.15 17.86 -23.08
CA GLY A 218 6.40 18.94 -22.46
C GLY A 218 4.99 18.55 -21.99
N ALA A 219 4.69 17.26 -21.91
CA ALA A 219 3.43 16.75 -21.36
C ALA A 219 3.49 16.68 -19.82
N PRO A 220 2.35 16.87 -19.11
CA PRO A 220 2.30 16.67 -17.66
C PRO A 220 2.69 15.25 -17.28
N LEU A 221 3.57 15.12 -16.28
CA LEU A 221 4.02 13.86 -15.71
C LEU A 221 3.86 13.95 -14.19
N LEU A 222 3.15 12.99 -13.61
CA LEU A 222 3.02 12.87 -12.17
C LEU A 222 4.02 11.85 -11.65
N ILE A 223 4.69 12.18 -10.54
CA ILE A 223 5.64 11.30 -9.85
C ILE A 223 5.06 10.92 -8.49
N ASP A 224 5.02 9.63 -8.22
CA ASP A 224 4.59 9.03 -6.97
C ASP A 224 5.66 9.22 -5.87
N SER A 225 5.77 10.46 -5.40
CA SER A 225 6.85 10.92 -4.53
C SER A 225 6.53 10.86 -3.04
N HIS A 226 5.24 10.77 -2.69
CA HIS A 226 4.75 10.75 -1.30
C HIS A 226 5.33 11.89 -0.44
N ASP A 227 5.52 13.06 -1.05
CA ASP A 227 6.22 14.22 -0.49
C ASP A 227 5.30 15.43 -0.27
N THR A 228 4.02 15.30 -0.57
CA THR A 228 3.04 16.39 -0.51
C THR A 228 1.73 15.95 0.11
N PRO A 229 0.87 16.90 0.53
CA PRO A 229 -0.48 16.57 0.97
C PRO A 229 -1.25 15.78 -0.08
N VAL A 230 -2.17 14.93 0.38
CA VAL A 230 -3.09 14.20 -0.48
C VAL A 230 -3.90 15.21 -1.29
N LYS A 231 -3.85 15.10 -2.62
CA LYS A 231 -4.44 16.10 -3.52
C LYS A 231 -5.97 15.97 -3.57
N ASP A 232 -6.65 17.09 -3.84
CA ASP A 232 -8.12 17.13 -3.97
C ASP A 232 -8.70 16.09 -4.95
N PRO A 233 -8.09 15.82 -6.13
CA PRO A 233 -8.58 14.77 -7.02
C PRO A 233 -8.52 13.37 -6.40
N VAL A 234 -7.47 13.07 -5.63
CA VAL A 234 -7.30 11.79 -4.92
C VAL A 234 -8.35 11.66 -3.81
N TRP A 235 -8.58 12.73 -3.04
CA TRP A 235 -9.66 12.78 -2.05
C TRP A 235 -11.05 12.55 -2.67
N ALA A 236 -11.31 13.11 -3.84
CA ALA A 236 -12.57 12.93 -4.55
C ALA A 236 -12.77 11.47 -4.99
N LEU A 237 -11.74 10.84 -5.58
CA LEU A 237 -11.76 9.43 -5.97
C LEU A 237 -11.98 8.51 -4.76
N TYR A 238 -11.27 8.77 -3.66
CA TYR A 238 -11.40 8.03 -2.42
C TYR A 238 -12.82 8.15 -1.82
N ALA A 239 -13.39 9.35 -1.78
CA ALA A 239 -14.74 9.58 -1.28
C ALA A 239 -15.81 8.88 -2.13
N GLU A 240 -15.67 8.89 -3.46
CA GLU A 240 -16.54 8.16 -4.39
C GLU A 240 -16.43 6.64 -4.17
N LEU A 241 -15.19 6.13 -4.08
CA LEU A 241 -14.90 4.71 -3.85
C LEU A 241 -15.51 4.22 -2.53
N ILE A 242 -15.21 4.87 -1.41
CA ILE A 242 -15.72 4.52 -0.09
C ILE A 242 -17.25 4.67 -0.02
N GLY A 243 -17.82 5.68 -0.69
CA GLY A 243 -19.27 5.81 -0.85
C GLY A 243 -19.90 4.58 -1.51
N ARG A 244 -19.22 3.98 -2.49
CA ARG A 244 -19.68 2.79 -3.22
C ARG A 244 -19.43 1.49 -2.46
N ILE A 245 -18.24 1.28 -1.89
CA ILE A 245 -17.85 -0.04 -1.32
C ILE A 245 -18.03 -0.13 0.20
N GLY A 246 -18.23 1.02 0.87
CA GLY A 246 -18.29 1.11 2.31
C GLY A 246 -16.92 1.29 2.95
N PRO A 247 -16.86 1.33 4.29
CA PRO A 247 -15.61 1.57 5.02
C PRO A 247 -14.62 0.41 4.86
N VAL A 248 -13.39 0.74 4.53
CA VAL A 248 -12.21 -0.15 4.50
C VAL A 248 -11.10 0.52 5.34
N ALA A 249 -10.12 -0.23 5.86
CA ALA A 249 -8.96 0.39 6.50
C ALA A 249 -8.26 1.31 5.49
N SER A 250 -7.91 2.53 5.89
CA SER A 250 -7.33 3.50 4.97
C SER A 250 -6.17 4.24 5.60
N LEU A 251 -5.01 4.19 4.97
CA LEU A 251 -3.79 4.83 5.43
C LEU A 251 -3.58 6.15 4.71
N VAL A 252 -3.08 7.16 5.43
CA VAL A 252 -2.39 8.28 4.79
C VAL A 252 -0.89 8.01 4.84
N GLU A 253 -0.27 8.00 3.67
CA GLU A 253 1.16 7.74 3.47
C GLU A 253 1.91 9.03 3.11
N TRP A 254 3.12 9.14 3.64
CA TRP A 254 4.01 10.27 3.43
C TRP A 254 5.44 9.83 3.68
N ASP A 255 6.32 9.83 2.69
CA ASP A 255 7.67 9.27 2.80
C ASP A 255 8.79 10.28 2.81
N ASN A 256 8.63 11.37 2.06
CA ASN A 256 9.62 12.43 1.92
C ASN A 256 9.04 13.75 2.44
N ASP A 257 9.88 14.69 2.88
CA ASP A 257 9.42 15.99 3.39
C ASP A 257 8.27 15.89 4.41
N VAL A 258 8.41 14.92 5.33
CA VAL A 258 7.38 14.56 6.31
C VAL A 258 6.96 15.80 7.12
N PRO A 259 5.66 16.12 7.18
CA PRO A 259 5.20 17.31 7.87
C PRO A 259 5.11 17.04 9.37
N GLU A 260 4.94 18.10 10.15
CA GLU A 260 4.67 17.99 11.59
C GLU A 260 3.43 17.13 11.87
N TRP A 261 3.47 16.37 12.97
CA TRP A 261 2.41 15.44 13.35
C TRP A 261 0.96 15.98 13.25
N PRO A 262 0.65 17.22 13.67
CA PRO A 262 -0.71 17.75 13.56
C PRO A 262 -1.24 17.85 12.13
N VAL A 263 -0.35 18.02 11.14
CA VAL A 263 -0.70 18.09 9.71
C VAL A 263 -1.03 16.69 9.19
N LEU A 264 -0.12 15.73 9.37
CA LEU A 264 -0.31 14.35 8.96
C LEU A 264 -1.55 13.72 9.63
N ARG A 265 -1.73 13.98 10.94
CA ARG A 265 -2.91 13.54 11.68
C ARG A 265 -4.21 14.13 11.10
N ALA A 266 -4.21 15.38 10.66
CA ALA A 266 -5.41 16.02 10.11
C ALA A 266 -5.90 15.34 8.82
N GLU A 267 -4.98 14.86 7.97
CA GLU A 267 -5.34 14.09 6.77
C GLU A 267 -5.94 12.73 7.12
N ALA A 268 -5.35 12.01 8.08
CA ALA A 268 -5.93 10.77 8.57
C ALA A 268 -7.32 10.99 9.21
N GLU A 269 -7.52 12.09 9.94
CA GLU A 269 -8.84 12.47 10.45
C GLU A 269 -9.84 12.76 9.31
N ALA A 270 -9.40 13.38 8.22
CA ALA A 270 -10.21 13.61 7.03
C ALA A 270 -10.63 12.29 6.36
N ALA A 271 -9.70 11.35 6.20
CA ALA A 271 -10.00 9.99 5.75
C ALA A 271 -11.01 9.29 6.68
N GLY A 272 -10.81 9.43 8.00
CA GLY A 272 -11.70 8.91 9.02
C GLY A 272 -13.12 9.49 8.97
N ALA A 273 -13.26 10.77 8.61
CA ALA A 273 -14.56 11.42 8.42
C ALA A 273 -15.31 10.86 7.20
N ILE A 274 -14.60 10.56 6.11
CA ILE A 274 -15.18 9.90 4.92
C ILE A 274 -15.68 8.49 5.28
N LEU A 275 -14.86 7.69 5.98
CA LEU A 275 -15.24 6.35 6.44
C LEU A 275 -16.50 6.37 7.31
N LYS A 276 -16.55 7.28 8.30
CA LYS A 276 -17.73 7.43 9.19
C LYS A 276 -18.99 7.80 8.42
N ARG A 277 -18.90 8.72 7.44
CA ARG A 277 -20.05 9.12 6.61
C ARG A 277 -20.57 7.94 5.77
N ALA A 278 -19.68 7.14 5.19
CA ALA A 278 -20.09 5.96 4.42
C ALA A 278 -20.70 4.86 5.32
N ALA A 279 -20.16 4.67 6.52
CA ALA A 279 -20.74 3.74 7.50
C ALA A 279 -22.17 4.14 7.87
N ALA A 280 -22.39 5.43 8.18
CA ALA A 280 -23.70 5.95 8.54
C ALA A 280 -24.74 5.82 7.41
N ARG A 281 -24.33 6.09 6.16
CA ARG A 281 -25.22 5.94 4.98
C ARG A 281 -25.66 4.51 4.72
N ARG A 282 -24.84 3.52 5.08
CA ARG A 282 -25.17 2.09 4.90
C ARG A 282 -26.02 1.53 6.04
N ALA A 283 -26.04 2.19 7.18
CA ALA A 283 -26.86 1.82 8.34
C ALA A 283 -28.27 2.42 8.30
N ALA A 284 -28.48 3.46 7.49
CA ALA A 284 -29.77 4.09 7.21
C ALA A 284 -30.54 3.35 6.11
#